data_AF-A0A6B3M6Y8-F1
#
_entry.id   AF-A0A6B3M6Y8-F1
#
_cell.length_a   1.000
_cell.length_b   1.000
_cell.length_c   1.000
_cell.angle_alpha   90.00
_cell.angle_beta   90.00
_cell.angle_gamma   90.00
#
_symmetry.space_group_name_H-M   'P 1'
#
loop_
_entity.id
_entity.type
_entity.pdbx_description
1 polymer ?
#
loop_
_entity_poly.entity_id
_entity_poly.type
_entity_poly.pdbx_seq_one_letter_code
_entity_poly.pdbx_strand_id
1 'polypeptide(L)'
;MDPSERAQVKAECLRLLVTLEIDREKMAFISGFIGTYLPLNEEEEEQFQQALEHMDLGTKESVMEFVTDWQEKGRKQGLQQGLYEGRQESKREDILRILELRFEDIPPELRKLVSKINDLEVLGTLLTQAVTTQSLEAFKSAVSQHVSKEISEVENGEQSSSGN
;
A
#
# COMPACT_ATOMS: atom_id res chain seq x y z
N MET A 1 0.29 -14.62 26.43
CA MET A 1 -0.93 -15.12 25.79
C MET A 1 -0.54 -16.44 25.17
N ASP A 2 -1.24 -17.51 25.53
CA ASP A 2 -1.01 -18.84 24.95
C ASP A 2 -1.35 -18.80 23.44
N PRO A 3 -0.63 -19.51 22.54
CA PRO A 3 -1.00 -19.61 21.13
C PRO A 3 -2.48 -19.97 20.91
N SER A 4 -3.00 -20.90 21.74
CA SER A 4 -4.41 -21.32 21.69
C SER A 4 -5.36 -20.20 22.09
N GLU A 5 -4.96 -19.36 23.03
CA GLU A 5 -5.77 -18.24 23.51
C GLU A 5 -5.90 -17.15 22.44
N ARG A 6 -4.85 -16.91 21.64
CA ARG A 6 -4.89 -15.91 20.55
C ARG A 6 -5.83 -16.33 19.43
N ALA A 7 -5.75 -17.60 19.02
CA ALA A 7 -6.62 -18.18 18.00
C ALA A 7 -8.10 -18.10 18.43
N GLN A 8 -8.40 -18.48 19.68
CA GLN A 8 -9.75 -18.41 20.25
C GLN A 8 -10.26 -16.97 20.32
N VAL A 9 -9.45 -16.02 20.79
CA VAL A 9 -9.84 -14.61 20.85
C VAL A 9 -10.18 -14.07 19.46
N LYS A 10 -9.39 -14.42 18.42
CA LYS A 10 -9.70 -14.00 17.05
C LYS A 10 -11.02 -14.58 16.54
N ALA A 11 -11.26 -15.87 16.81
CA ALA A 11 -12.51 -16.54 16.44
C ALA A 11 -13.72 -15.89 17.12
N GLU A 12 -13.65 -15.63 18.43
CA GLU A 12 -14.72 -14.97 19.18
C GLU A 12 -14.95 -13.53 18.71
N CYS A 13 -13.90 -12.77 18.42
CA CYS A 13 -14.05 -11.43 17.87
C CYS A 13 -14.80 -11.45 16.54
N LEU A 14 -14.42 -12.32 15.60
CA LEU A 14 -15.10 -12.43 14.30
C LEU A 14 -16.54 -12.93 14.43
N ARG A 15 -16.78 -13.89 15.33
CA ARG A 15 -18.11 -14.36 15.69
C ARG A 15 -18.99 -13.19 16.14
N LEU A 16 -18.49 -12.36 17.07
CA LEU A 16 -19.21 -11.18 17.55
C LEU A 16 -19.48 -10.17 16.44
N LEU A 17 -18.52 -9.90 15.55
CA LEU A 17 -18.73 -8.98 14.43
C LEU A 17 -19.91 -9.42 13.56
N VAL A 18 -19.99 -10.72 13.25
CA VAL A 18 -21.03 -11.31 12.42
C VAL A 18 -22.38 -11.35 13.15
N THR A 19 -22.40 -11.78 14.41
CA THR A 19 -23.65 -11.89 15.18
C THR A 19 -24.28 -10.54 15.52
N LEU A 20 -23.47 -9.49 15.66
CA LEU A 20 -23.96 -8.13 15.95
C LEU A 20 -24.49 -7.40 14.70
N GLU A 21 -24.53 -8.06 13.53
CA GLU A 21 -25.01 -7.50 12.25
C GLU A 21 -24.38 -6.13 11.94
N ILE A 22 -23.10 -5.98 12.28
CA ILE A 22 -22.37 -4.74 12.03
C ILE A 22 -22.30 -4.53 10.50
N ASP A 23 -22.49 -3.29 10.06
CA ASP A 23 -22.36 -2.96 8.64
C ASP A 23 -20.99 -3.35 8.08
N ARG A 24 -20.97 -3.69 6.79
CA ARG A 24 -19.81 -4.32 6.15
C ARG A 24 -18.54 -3.47 6.22
N GLU A 25 -18.67 -2.14 6.22
CA GLU A 25 -17.54 -1.22 6.28
C GLU A 25 -16.91 -1.18 7.67
N LYS A 26 -17.74 -1.08 8.71
CA LYS A 26 -17.24 -1.13 10.10
C LYS A 26 -16.68 -2.51 10.45
N MET A 27 -17.31 -3.58 9.96
CA MET A 27 -16.81 -4.94 10.13
C MET A 27 -15.42 -5.11 9.50
N ALA A 28 -15.25 -4.64 8.26
CA ALA A 28 -13.96 -4.58 7.58
C ALA A 28 -12.91 -3.78 8.38
N PHE A 29 -13.28 -2.59 8.85
CA PHE A 29 -12.41 -1.74 9.65
C PHE A 29 -11.94 -2.44 10.94
N ILE A 30 -12.87 -2.97 11.73
CA ILE A 30 -12.55 -3.65 13.00
C ILE A 30 -11.74 -4.94 12.74
N SER A 31 -12.08 -5.71 11.71
CA SER A 31 -11.29 -6.88 11.32
C SER A 31 -9.86 -6.53 10.91
N GLY A 32 -9.65 -5.36 10.29
CA GLY A 32 -8.32 -4.82 10.02
C GLY A 32 -7.51 -4.60 11.31
N PHE A 33 -8.11 -3.93 12.30
CA PHE A 33 -7.48 -3.77 13.62
C PHE A 33 -7.15 -5.11 14.29
N ILE A 34 -8.09 -6.05 14.28
CA ILE A 34 -7.86 -7.40 14.84
C ILE A 34 -6.68 -8.06 14.12
N GLY A 35 -6.62 -8.00 12.78
CA GLY A 35 -5.50 -8.57 12.02
C GLY A 35 -4.14 -7.96 12.36
N THR A 36 -4.07 -6.64 12.56
CA THR A 36 -2.82 -5.93 12.89
C THR A 36 -2.32 -6.23 14.30
N TYR A 37 -3.21 -6.28 15.29
CA TYR A 37 -2.84 -6.45 16.69
C TYR A 37 -2.89 -7.91 17.19
N LEU A 38 -3.57 -8.78 16.45
CA LEU A 38 -3.65 -10.22 16.69
C LEU A 38 -3.20 -11.00 15.43
N PRO A 39 -1.93 -10.81 14.99
CA PRO A 39 -1.36 -11.63 13.94
C PRO A 39 -1.27 -13.07 14.43
N LEU A 40 -1.68 -14.02 13.60
CA LEU A 40 -1.53 -15.44 13.91
C LEU A 40 -0.32 -15.99 13.15
N ASN A 41 0.34 -16.97 13.74
CA ASN A 41 1.29 -17.83 13.02
C ASN A 41 0.58 -19.08 12.45
N GLU A 42 1.31 -19.92 11.73
CA GLU A 42 0.77 -21.12 11.07
C GLU A 42 0.05 -22.08 12.06
N GLU A 43 0.61 -22.32 13.24
CA GLU A 43 0.00 -23.18 14.27
C GLU A 43 -1.27 -22.55 14.85
N GLU A 44 -1.22 -21.25 15.13
CA GLU A 44 -2.38 -20.49 15.64
C GLU A 44 -3.50 -20.39 14.60
N GLU A 45 -3.17 -20.38 13.31
CA GLU A 45 -4.14 -20.42 12.20
C GLU A 45 -4.87 -21.75 12.13
N GLU A 46 -4.18 -22.88 12.32
CA GLU A 46 -4.83 -24.19 12.45
C GLU A 46 -5.77 -24.23 13.66
N GLN A 47 -5.33 -23.70 14.80
CA GLN A 47 -6.16 -23.61 16.01
C GLN A 47 -7.36 -22.67 15.82
N PHE A 48 -7.20 -21.61 15.03
CA PHE A 48 -8.29 -20.71 14.69
C PHE A 48 -9.33 -21.43 13.82
N GLN A 49 -8.90 -22.22 12.83
CA GLN A 49 -9.82 -23.04 12.05
C GLN A 49 -10.57 -24.05 12.92
N GLN A 50 -9.90 -24.72 13.85
CA GLN A 50 -10.54 -25.62 14.82
C GLN A 50 -11.56 -24.87 15.70
N ALA A 51 -11.24 -23.66 16.16
CA ALA A 51 -12.18 -22.85 16.95
C ALA A 51 -13.45 -22.48 16.15
N LEU A 52 -13.33 -22.24 14.83
CA LEU A 52 -14.50 -22.02 13.96
C LEU A 52 -15.37 -23.27 13.80
N GLU A 53 -14.82 -24.48 13.90
CA GLU A 53 -15.60 -25.73 13.83
C GLU A 53 -16.53 -25.93 15.02
N HIS A 54 -16.26 -25.28 16.15
CA HIS A 54 -17.10 -25.33 17.34
C HIS A 54 -18.28 -24.33 17.31
N MET A 55 -18.36 -23.45 16.30
CA MET A 55 -19.46 -22.51 16.12
C MET A 55 -20.69 -23.17 15.48
N ASP A 56 -21.86 -22.53 15.62
CA ASP A 56 -23.02 -22.95 14.85
C ASP A 56 -22.79 -22.74 13.34
N LEU A 57 -23.47 -23.55 12.52
CA LEU A 57 -23.23 -23.60 11.08
C LEU A 57 -23.44 -22.25 10.39
N GLY A 58 -24.49 -21.50 10.77
CA GLY A 58 -24.81 -20.21 10.14
C GLY A 58 -23.79 -19.13 10.48
N THR A 59 -23.36 -19.06 11.73
CA THR A 59 -22.31 -18.13 12.15
C THR A 59 -20.97 -18.50 11.51
N LYS A 60 -20.61 -19.80 11.47
CA LYS A 60 -19.40 -20.27 10.80
C LYS A 60 -19.37 -19.88 9.32
N GLU A 61 -20.44 -20.14 8.58
CA GLU A 61 -20.55 -19.80 7.15
C GLU A 61 -20.35 -18.30 6.93
N SER A 62 -21.02 -17.48 7.75
CA SER A 62 -20.94 -16.01 7.65
C SER A 62 -19.54 -15.48 7.97
N VAL A 63 -18.87 -16.04 8.99
CA VAL A 63 -17.47 -15.69 9.32
C VAL A 63 -16.54 -16.09 8.18
N MET A 64 -16.70 -17.29 7.63
CA MET A 64 -15.87 -17.80 6.53
C MET A 64 -16.03 -16.98 5.25
N GLU A 65 -17.26 -16.62 4.89
CA GLU A 65 -17.56 -15.73 3.76
C GLU A 65 -16.86 -14.38 3.93
N PHE A 66 -17.03 -13.77 5.11
CA PHE A 66 -16.40 -12.48 5.40
C PHE A 66 -14.87 -12.53 5.32
N VAL A 67 -14.24 -13.53 5.97
CA VAL A 67 -12.78 -13.69 5.99
C VAL A 67 -12.24 -13.90 4.57
N THR A 68 -12.89 -14.76 3.78
CA THR A 68 -12.48 -15.06 2.41
C THR A 68 -12.56 -13.82 1.52
N ASP A 69 -13.69 -13.11 1.57
CA ASP A 69 -13.89 -11.88 0.80
C ASP A 69 -12.88 -10.80 1.17
N TRP A 70 -12.60 -10.65 2.48
CA TRP A 70 -11.63 -9.67 2.97
C TRP A 70 -10.20 -10.02 2.55
N GLN A 71 -9.80 -11.28 2.70
CA GLN A 71 -8.47 -11.76 2.28
C GLN A 71 -8.27 -11.56 0.77
N GLU A 72 -9.27 -11.88 -0.04
CA GLU A 72 -9.18 -11.70 -1.50
C GLU A 72 -9.08 -10.22 -1.90
N LYS A 73 -9.84 -9.34 -1.23
CA LYS A 73 -9.72 -7.89 -1.41
C LYS A 73 -8.33 -7.38 -1.01
N GLY A 74 -7.84 -7.77 0.16
CA GLY A 74 -6.52 -7.41 0.66
C GLY A 74 -5.41 -7.88 -0.30
N ARG A 75 -5.50 -9.11 -0.80
CA ARG A 75 -4.57 -9.66 -1.79
C ARG A 75 -4.58 -8.86 -3.10
N LYS A 76 -5.76 -8.51 -3.62
CA LYS A 76 -5.88 -7.67 -4.84
C LYS A 76 -5.30 -6.29 -4.63
N GLN A 77 -5.61 -5.64 -3.51
CA GLN A 77 -5.07 -4.31 -3.17
C GLN A 77 -3.55 -4.35 -3.03
N GLY A 78 -3.03 -5.33 -2.30
CA GLY A 78 -1.59 -5.52 -2.14
C GLY A 78 -0.86 -5.76 -3.47
N LEU A 79 -1.44 -6.58 -4.35
CA LEU A 79 -0.88 -6.80 -5.69
C LEU A 79 -0.91 -5.52 -6.54
N GLN A 80 -2.02 -4.77 -6.52
CA GLN A 80 -2.12 -3.51 -7.25
C GLN A 80 -1.13 -2.46 -6.74
N GLN A 81 -1.01 -2.33 -5.42
CA GLN A 81 -0.05 -1.43 -4.78
C GLN A 81 1.39 -1.82 -5.15
N GLY A 82 1.74 -3.11 -5.04
CA GLY A 82 3.07 -3.60 -5.39
C GLY A 82 3.41 -3.40 -6.88
N LEU A 83 2.44 -3.58 -7.78
CA LEU A 83 2.63 -3.28 -9.21
C LEU A 83 2.82 -1.79 -9.47
N TYR A 84 2.13 -0.94 -8.73
CA TYR A 84 2.24 0.51 -8.84
C TYR A 84 3.61 0.99 -8.33
N GLU A 85 4.01 0.56 -7.13
CA GLU A 85 5.32 0.84 -6.53
C GLU A 85 6.46 0.34 -7.41
N GLY A 86 6.38 -0.91 -7.89
CA GLY A 86 7.40 -1.48 -8.78
C GLY A 86 7.52 -0.71 -10.10
N ARG A 87 6.43 -0.14 -10.63
CA ARG A 87 6.49 0.71 -11.82
C ARG A 87 7.17 2.06 -11.53
N GLN A 88 6.94 2.65 -10.36
CA GLN A 88 7.63 3.89 -9.95
C GLN A 88 9.12 3.64 -9.79
N GLU A 89 9.49 2.57 -9.07
CA GLU A 89 10.89 2.19 -8.85
C GLU A 89 11.62 1.93 -10.16
N SER A 90 11.06 1.07 -11.03
CA SER A 90 11.64 0.76 -12.34
C SER A 90 11.84 2.03 -13.18
N LYS A 91 10.89 2.97 -13.20
CA LYS A 91 11.08 4.23 -13.94
C LYS A 91 12.21 5.08 -13.38
N ARG A 92 12.36 5.18 -12.06
CA ARG A 92 13.47 5.91 -11.44
C ARG A 92 14.81 5.27 -11.77
N GLU A 93 14.89 3.95 -11.69
CA GLU A 93 16.09 3.18 -12.05
C GLU A 93 16.46 3.40 -13.52
N ASP A 94 15.49 3.33 -14.42
CA ASP A 94 15.70 3.57 -15.86
C ASP A 94 16.19 4.99 -16.14
N ILE A 95 15.59 6.01 -15.50
CA ILE A 95 16.04 7.41 -15.59
C ILE A 95 17.51 7.51 -15.16
N LEU A 96 17.85 6.99 -13.99
CA LEU A 96 19.21 7.07 -13.44
C LEU A 96 20.20 6.33 -14.33
N ARG A 97 19.84 5.14 -14.82
CA ARG A 97 20.68 4.36 -15.73
C ARG A 97 20.95 5.08 -17.04
N ILE A 98 19.95 5.73 -17.63
CA ILE A 98 20.13 6.53 -18.84
C ILE A 98 21.08 7.70 -18.59
N LEU A 99 20.89 8.41 -17.47
CA LEU A 99 21.75 9.53 -17.12
C LEU A 99 23.20 9.09 -16.84
N GLU A 100 23.40 7.94 -16.20
CA GLU A 100 24.72 7.35 -15.93
C GLU A 100 25.41 7.00 -17.26
N LEU A 101 24.69 6.39 -18.19
CA LEU A 101 25.22 6.04 -19.51
C LEU A 101 25.58 7.25 -20.36
N ARG A 102 24.85 8.37 -20.21
CA ARG A 102 25.03 9.57 -21.05
C ARG A 102 26.06 10.55 -20.50
N PHE A 103 26.17 10.65 -19.17
CA PHE A 103 26.96 11.69 -18.51
C PHE A 103 28.05 11.14 -17.57
N GLU A 104 28.17 9.81 -17.48
CA GLU A 104 29.13 9.04 -16.66
C GLU A 104 28.99 9.21 -15.15
N ASP A 105 28.99 10.45 -14.65
CA ASP A 105 28.88 10.77 -13.23
C ASP A 105 27.62 11.58 -12.94
N ILE A 106 26.77 11.09 -12.03
CA ILE A 106 25.56 11.77 -11.60
C ILE A 106 25.77 12.30 -10.18
N PRO A 107 25.56 13.61 -9.96
CA PRO A 107 25.58 14.19 -8.63
C PRO A 107 24.64 13.43 -7.66
N PRO A 108 25.11 13.03 -6.46
CA PRO A 108 24.29 12.30 -5.49
C PRO A 108 22.98 13.00 -5.13
N GLU A 109 22.98 14.33 -5.15
CA GLU A 109 21.78 15.14 -4.91
C GLU A 109 20.71 14.94 -5.99
N LEU A 110 21.08 14.76 -7.25
CA LEU A 110 20.14 14.47 -8.33
C LEU A 110 19.51 13.08 -8.15
N ARG A 111 20.30 12.08 -7.71
CA ARG A 111 19.80 10.75 -7.38
C ARG A 111 18.74 10.81 -6.29
N LYS A 112 19.01 11.56 -5.20
CA LYS A 112 18.05 11.78 -4.11
C LYS A 112 16.79 12.52 -4.56
N LEU A 113 16.91 13.44 -5.52
CA LEU A 113 15.73 14.14 -6.05
C LEU A 113 14.84 13.18 -6.83
N VAL A 114 15.40 12.41 -7.78
CA VAL A 114 14.63 11.44 -8.58
C VAL A 114 14.00 10.36 -7.68
N SER A 115 14.67 9.92 -6.62
CA SER A 115 14.13 8.91 -5.71
C SER A 115 12.89 9.36 -4.93
N LYS A 116 12.67 10.66 -4.79
CA LYS A 116 11.50 11.22 -4.06
C LYS A 116 10.25 11.35 -4.93
N ILE A 117 10.37 11.23 -6.25
CA ILE A 117 9.27 11.48 -7.19
C ILE A 117 8.42 10.23 -7.30
N ASN A 118 7.19 10.29 -6.80
CA ASN A 118 6.23 9.18 -6.83
C ASN A 118 5.24 9.30 -8.00
N ASP A 119 5.07 10.46 -8.61
CA ASP A 119 4.11 10.58 -9.71
C ASP A 119 4.61 9.85 -10.98
N LEU A 120 3.80 8.90 -11.49
CA LEU A 120 4.15 8.09 -12.66
C LEU A 120 4.17 8.88 -13.98
N GLU A 121 3.35 9.92 -14.11
CA GLU A 121 3.31 10.77 -15.30
C GLU A 121 4.53 11.70 -15.32
N VAL A 122 4.89 12.26 -14.17
CA VAL A 122 6.13 13.02 -13.99
C VAL A 122 7.33 12.12 -14.30
N LEU A 123 7.39 10.91 -13.72
CA LEU A 123 8.45 9.95 -14.04
C LEU A 123 8.49 9.57 -15.53
N GLY A 124 7.33 9.45 -16.19
CA GLY A 124 7.25 9.22 -17.64
C GLY A 124 7.85 10.38 -18.46
N THR A 125 7.55 11.61 -18.07
CA THR A 125 8.09 12.82 -18.69
C THR A 125 9.61 12.91 -18.47
N LEU A 126 10.06 12.69 -17.23
CA LEU A 126 11.47 12.69 -16.87
C LEU A 126 12.24 11.60 -17.60
N LEU A 127 11.66 10.42 -17.84
CA LEU A 127 12.29 9.36 -18.63
C LEU A 127 12.60 9.84 -20.07
N THR A 128 11.67 10.56 -20.69
CA THR A 128 11.87 11.13 -22.02
C THR A 128 12.90 12.27 -21.99
N GLN A 129 12.87 13.10 -20.95
CA GLN A 129 13.87 14.16 -20.75
C GLN A 129 15.27 13.58 -20.49
N ALA A 130 15.40 12.46 -19.79
CA ALA A 130 16.68 11.81 -19.53
C ALA A 130 17.41 11.42 -20.82
N VAL A 131 16.67 11.14 -21.90
CA VAL A 131 17.22 10.84 -23.24
C VAL A 131 17.49 12.10 -24.06
N THR A 132 16.67 13.14 -23.90
CA THR A 132 16.66 14.30 -24.82
C THR A 132 17.44 15.50 -24.33
N THR A 133 17.66 15.65 -23.02
CA THR A 133 18.40 16.78 -22.44
C THR A 133 19.86 16.74 -22.88
N GLN A 134 20.47 17.91 -23.06
CA GLN A 134 21.88 18.01 -23.50
C GLN A 134 22.87 18.07 -22.33
N SER A 135 22.40 18.22 -21.10
CA SER A 135 23.24 18.30 -19.90
C SER A 135 22.49 17.88 -18.64
N LEU A 136 23.25 17.51 -17.60
CA LEU A 136 22.71 17.22 -16.27
C LEU A 136 22.05 18.45 -15.62
N GLU A 137 22.56 19.66 -15.85
CA GLU A 137 21.94 20.88 -15.33
C GLU A 137 20.56 21.14 -15.96
N ALA A 138 20.41 20.90 -17.27
CA ALA A 138 19.12 21.01 -17.93
C ALA A 138 18.12 19.99 -17.37
N PHE A 139 18.56 18.76 -17.14
CA PHE A 139 17.73 17.72 -16.52
C PHE A 139 17.34 18.08 -15.08
N LYS A 140 18.31 18.52 -14.27
CA LYS A 140 18.09 18.94 -12.88
C LYS A 140 17.08 20.08 -12.79
N SER A 141 17.16 21.07 -13.69
CA SER A 141 16.19 22.16 -13.77
C SER A 141 14.78 21.64 -14.05
N ALA A 142 14.63 20.68 -14.97
CA ALA A 142 13.34 20.07 -15.28
C ALA A 142 12.77 19.32 -14.07
N VAL A 143 13.60 18.53 -13.37
CA VAL A 143 13.19 17.86 -12.11
C VAL A 143 12.70 18.88 -11.08
N SER A 144 13.44 19.97 -10.86
CA SER A 144 13.06 21.02 -9.89
C SER A 144 11.75 21.73 -10.25
N GLN A 145 11.44 21.90 -11.54
CA GLN A 145 10.16 22.48 -11.98
C GLN A 145 8.97 21.57 -11.64
N HIS A 146 9.13 20.26 -11.81
CA HIS A 146 8.08 19.29 -11.47
C HIS A 146 7.90 19.16 -9.94
N VAL A 147 8.99 19.12 -9.18
CA VAL A 147 8.95 19.09 -7.70
C VAL A 147 8.33 20.36 -7.12
N SER A 148 8.58 21.53 -7.72
CA SER A 148 7.97 22.80 -7.25
C SER A 148 6.46 22.86 -7.52
N LYS A 149 5.98 22.19 -8.58
CA LYS A 149 4.56 22.07 -8.90
C LYS A 149 3.83 21.13 -7.93
N GLU A 150 4.41 19.97 -7.63
CA GLU A 150 3.86 19.03 -6.64
C GLU A 150 3.68 19.70 -5.25
N ILE A 151 4.62 20.53 -4.80
CA ILE A 151 4.51 21.26 -3.52
C ILE A 151 3.34 22.26 -3.56
N SER A 152 3.15 22.98 -4.68
CA SER A 152 2.07 23.95 -4.82
C SER A 152 0.67 23.33 -4.92
N GLU A 153 0.55 22.09 -5.40
CA GLU A 153 -0.73 21.38 -5.51
C GLU A 153 -1.14 20.73 -4.17
N VAL A 154 -0.16 20.27 -3.38
CA VAL A 154 -0.40 19.74 -2.03
C VAL A 154 -0.93 20.82 -1.07
N GLU A 155 -0.38 22.05 -1.12
CA GLU A 155 -0.85 23.17 -0.27
C GLU A 155 -2.29 23.64 -0.60
N ASN A 156 -2.74 23.46 -1.85
CA ASN A 156 -4.10 23.82 -2.26
C ASN A 156 -5.13 22.71 -1.95
N GLY A 157 -4.70 21.45 -1.82
CA GLY A 157 -5.57 20.32 -1.48
C GLY A 157 -6.00 20.28 0.00
N GLU A 158 -5.13 20.71 0.92
CA GLU A 158 -5.42 20.70 2.36
C GLU A 158 -6.42 21.79 2.79
N GLN A 159 -6.56 22.88 2.03
CA GLN A 159 -7.54 23.94 2.35
C GLN A 159 -9.00 23.57 1.98
N SER A 160 -9.22 22.53 1.18
CA SER A 160 -10.56 22.15 0.70
C SER A 160 -11.27 21.09 1.57
N SER A 161 -10.57 20.49 2.56
CA SER A 161 -11.14 19.40 3.39
C SER A 161 -11.54 19.81 4.81
N SER A 162 -11.40 21.09 5.20
CA SER A 162 -11.76 21.58 6.55
C SER A 162 -13.06 22.41 6.59
N GLY A 163 -13.96 22.25 5.61
CA GLY A 163 -15.20 23.01 5.57
C GLY A 163 -16.37 22.25 4.97
N ASN A 164 -17.00 21.39 5.77
CA ASN A 164 -18.46 21.19 5.78
C ASN A 164 -18.90 20.39 7.01
#